data_AF-A0A947RGF2-F1
#
_entry.id   AF-A0A947RGF2-F1
#
_cell.length_a   1.000
_cell.length_b   1.000
_cell.length_c   1.000
_cell.angle_alpha   90.00
_cell.angle_beta   90.00
_cell.angle_gamma   90.00
#
_symmetry.space_group_name_H-M   'P 1'
#
loop_
_entity.id
_entity.type
_entity.pdbx_description
1 polymer ?
#
loop_
_entity_poly.entity_id
_entity_poly.type
_entity_poly.pdbx_seq_one_letter_code
_entity_poly.pdbx_strand_id
1 'polypeptide(L)'
;MLLFVPVYALDAKTSASLNPVSLPYLMEKDFDGRDLKLGKVLDKNKYYTRYYITYMSGNLKISGIMNVPAGKGPFPVLILNHGYINTKYYTNGRGLKREQDYLAKRGYVVIHPDYRNHAYSDKDPEHQTKLHMAMLKM
;
A
#
# COMPACT_ATOMS: atom_id res chain seq x y z
N MET A 1 6.09 10.73 60.18
CA MET A 1 5.02 11.29 59.33
C MET A 1 5.57 11.35 57.91
N LEU A 2 5.28 10.35 57.07
CA LEU A 2 5.76 10.31 55.69
C LEU A 2 4.97 11.29 54.83
N LEU A 3 5.67 12.23 54.20
CA LEU A 3 5.12 13.11 53.17
C LEU A 3 5.17 12.37 51.83
N PHE A 4 3.99 12.08 51.28
CA PHE A 4 3.79 11.59 49.93
C PHE A 4 4.08 12.74 48.95
N VAL A 5 5.15 12.64 48.16
CA VAL A 5 5.40 13.57 47.03
C VAL A 5 4.65 13.00 45.83
N PRO A 6 3.75 13.76 45.17
CA PRO A 6 3.05 13.25 44.02
C PRO A 6 4.06 13.06 42.88
N VAL A 7 4.01 11.88 42.25
CA VAL A 7 4.70 11.63 40.99
C VAL A 7 4.16 12.64 39.99
N TYR A 8 5.05 13.49 39.50
CA TYR A 8 4.81 14.46 38.44
C TYR A 8 3.96 13.81 37.34
N ALA A 9 2.76 14.36 37.13
CA ALA A 9 2.10 14.24 35.85
C ALA A 9 3.10 14.77 34.81
N LEU A 10 3.53 13.89 33.91
CA LEU A 10 4.21 14.31 32.70
C LEU A 10 3.20 15.13 31.90
N ASP A 11 3.22 16.45 32.09
CA ASP A 11 2.64 17.41 31.17
C ASP A 11 3.43 17.36 29.85
N ALA A 12 3.24 16.28 29.09
CA ALA A 12 3.70 16.16 27.72
C ALA A 12 2.69 16.86 26.81
N LYS A 13 2.59 18.19 26.93
CA LYS A 13 1.85 19.01 25.97
C LYS A 13 2.68 20.20 25.50
N THR A 14 3.94 19.94 25.15
CA THR A 14 4.66 20.80 24.20
C THR A 14 4.19 20.40 22.81
N SER A 15 3.19 21.11 22.30
CA SER A 15 2.51 20.94 21.02
C SER A 15 3.39 21.31 19.81
N ALA A 16 4.56 20.69 19.68
CA ALA A 16 5.18 20.59 18.37
C ALA A 16 4.27 19.69 17.54
N SER A 17 3.52 20.28 16.60
CA SER A 17 2.70 19.52 15.65
C SER A 17 3.57 18.42 15.05
N LEU A 18 3.20 17.15 15.26
CA LEU A 18 3.96 16.02 14.73
C LEU A 18 4.19 16.25 13.24
N ASN A 19 5.41 16.00 12.76
CA ASN A 19 5.68 16.11 11.34
C ASN A 19 4.75 15.12 10.59
N PRO A 20 4.02 15.57 9.55
CA PRO A 20 3.00 14.77 8.87
C PRO A 20 3.54 13.51 8.16
N VAL A 21 4.86 13.36 8.04
CA VAL A 21 5.49 12.13 7.51
C VAL A 21 6.21 11.30 8.59
N SER A 22 6.08 11.67 9.87
CA SER A 22 6.66 10.91 10.98
C SER A 22 5.84 9.66 11.31
N LEU A 23 6.51 8.61 11.81
CA LEU A 23 5.84 7.38 12.21
C LEU A 23 4.75 7.61 13.28
N PRO A 24 4.97 8.40 14.36
CA PRO A 24 3.91 8.66 15.34
C PRO A 24 2.66 9.27 14.71
N TYR A 25 2.83 10.27 13.83
CA TYR A 25 1.71 10.86 13.12
C TYR A 25 0.99 9.86 12.22
N LEU A 26 1.74 9.04 11.46
CA LEU A 26 1.17 8.05 10.55
C LEU A 26 0.50 6.88 11.30
N MET A 27 0.92 6.56 12.53
CA MET A 27 0.29 5.54 13.36
C MET A 27 -1.07 5.99 13.92
N GLU A 28 -1.23 7.29 14.18
CA GLU A 28 -2.49 7.88 14.66
C GLU A 28 -3.45 8.23 13.51
N LYS A 29 -2.90 8.45 12.30
CA LYS A 29 -3.67 8.83 11.13
C LYS A 29 -4.56 7.70 10.65
N ASP A 30 -5.86 7.99 10.51
CA ASP A 30 -6.76 7.08 9.82
C ASP A 30 -6.52 7.14 8.30
N PHE A 31 -6.40 5.97 7.68
CA PHE A 31 -6.21 5.81 6.26
C PHE A 31 -7.44 5.17 5.63
N ASP A 32 -8.04 5.90 4.69
CA ASP A 32 -9.14 5.41 3.87
C ASP A 32 -8.57 4.60 2.70
N GLY A 33 -8.49 3.28 2.86
CA GLY A 33 -8.24 2.34 1.78
C GLY A 33 -9.47 1.47 1.58
N ARG A 34 -10.08 1.46 0.39
CA ARG A 34 -11.33 0.71 0.18
C ARG A 34 -11.53 0.27 -1.26
N ASP A 35 -12.61 -0.47 -1.50
CA ASP A 35 -13.12 -0.81 -2.83
C ASP A 35 -12.10 -1.52 -3.73
N LEU A 36 -11.33 -2.47 -3.18
CA LEU A 36 -10.47 -3.33 -3.99
C LEU A 36 -11.32 -4.13 -4.98
N LYS A 37 -11.08 -3.92 -6.27
CA LYS A 37 -11.79 -4.55 -7.37
C LYS A 37 -10.82 -5.32 -8.25
N LEU A 38 -11.16 -6.58 -8.51
CA LEU A 38 -10.57 -7.37 -9.57
C LEU A 38 -11.16 -6.92 -10.90
N GLY A 39 -10.30 -6.44 -11.80
CA GLY A 39 -10.66 -6.10 -13.18
C GLY A 39 -10.37 -7.24 -14.14
N LYS A 40 -9.99 -6.89 -15.36
CA LYS A 40 -9.66 -7.85 -16.41
C LYS A 40 -8.50 -8.77 -16.02
N VAL A 41 -8.54 -10.01 -16.52
CA VAL A 41 -7.40 -10.92 -16.50
C VAL A 41 -6.34 -10.40 -17.48
N LEU A 42 -5.11 -10.24 -16.99
CA LEU A 42 -3.95 -9.82 -17.78
C LEU A 42 -3.12 -11.01 -18.26
N ASP A 43 -3.04 -12.05 -17.44
CA ASP A 43 -2.34 -13.30 -17.74
C ASP A 43 -2.91 -14.44 -16.89
N LYS A 44 -2.82 -15.67 -17.39
CA LYS A 44 -3.24 -16.87 -16.67
C LYS A 44 -2.33 -18.03 -17.00
N ASN A 45 -1.85 -18.71 -15.97
CA ASN A 45 -1.07 -19.93 -16.12
C ASN A 45 -1.53 -20.99 -15.11
N LYS A 46 -0.87 -22.15 -15.09
CA LYS A 46 -1.24 -23.27 -14.20
C LYS A 46 -1.04 -22.98 -12.70
N TYR A 47 -0.29 -21.94 -12.35
CA TYR A 47 0.06 -21.60 -10.97
C TYR A 47 -0.75 -20.45 -10.39
N TYR A 48 -1.08 -19.44 -11.20
CA TYR A 48 -1.84 -18.28 -10.75
C TYR A 48 -2.55 -17.57 -11.91
N THR A 49 -3.51 -16.72 -11.57
CA THR A 49 -4.14 -15.76 -12.49
C THR A 49 -3.74 -14.35 -12.10
N ARG A 50 -3.27 -13.55 -13.08
CA ARG A 50 -2.92 -12.14 -12.90
C ARG A 50 -4.09 -11.27 -13.31
N TYR A 51 -4.56 -10.45 -12.39
CA TYR A 51 -5.63 -9.49 -12.62
C TYR A 51 -5.05 -8.08 -12.64
N TYR A 52 -5.64 -7.23 -13.47
CA TYR A 52 -5.64 -5.80 -13.24
C TYR A 52 -6.49 -5.51 -12.01
N ILE A 53 -6.06 -4.60 -11.13
CA ILE A 53 -6.87 -4.20 -9.98
C ILE A 53 -6.99 -2.68 -9.88
N THR A 54 -8.05 -2.25 -9.20
CA THR A 54 -8.18 -0.88 -8.72
C THR A 54 -8.65 -0.85 -7.27
N TYR A 55 -8.27 0.18 -6.52
CA TYR A 55 -8.80 0.48 -5.20
C TYR A 55 -8.77 1.98 -4.93
N MET A 56 -9.51 2.44 -3.93
CA MET A 56 -9.50 3.84 -3.49
C MET A 56 -8.50 4.01 -2.34
N SER A 57 -7.70 5.07 -2.40
CA SER A 57 -6.84 5.57 -1.32
C SER A 57 -7.18 7.03 -1.06
N GLY A 58 -8.05 7.27 -0.08
CA GLY A 58 -8.80 8.52 0.04
C GLY A 58 -9.60 8.77 -1.24
N ASN A 59 -9.44 9.96 -1.80
CA ASN A 59 -10.13 10.36 -3.03
C ASN A 59 -9.41 9.92 -4.31
N LEU A 60 -8.26 9.25 -4.21
CA LEU A 60 -7.50 8.81 -5.38
C LEU A 60 -7.81 7.35 -5.69
N LYS A 61 -8.12 7.07 -6.95
CA LYS A 61 -8.17 5.73 -7.49
C LYS A 61 -6.76 5.28 -7.87
N ILE A 62 -6.41 4.09 -7.43
CA ILE A 62 -5.09 3.51 -7.60
C ILE A 62 -5.24 2.24 -8.42
N SER A 63 -4.41 2.09 -9.45
CA SER A 63 -4.31 0.87 -10.24
C SER A 63 -3.21 -0.04 -9.70
N GLY A 64 -3.18 -1.27 -10.18
CA GLY A 64 -2.11 -2.22 -9.90
C GLY A 64 -2.37 -3.55 -10.54
N ILE A 65 -1.67 -4.57 -10.07
CA ILE A 65 -1.93 -5.96 -10.40
C ILE A 65 -2.09 -6.81 -9.14
N MET A 66 -2.83 -7.90 -9.29
CA MET A 66 -2.94 -8.95 -8.27
C MET A 66 -2.72 -10.31 -8.91
N ASN A 67 -1.68 -11.03 -8.48
CA ASN A 67 -1.52 -12.43 -8.82
C ASN A 67 -2.23 -13.27 -7.75
N VAL A 68 -3.22 -14.06 -8.16
CA VAL A 68 -3.98 -14.96 -7.27
C VAL A 68 -3.58 -16.40 -7.57
N PRO A 69 -3.00 -17.14 -6.61
CA PRO A 69 -2.63 -18.55 -6.80
C PRO A 69 -3.82 -19.42 -7.20
N ALA A 70 -3.55 -20.44 -8.01
CA ALA A 70 -4.52 -21.47 -8.31
C ALA A 70 -4.78 -22.36 -7.08
N GLY A 71 -6.02 -22.86 -6.96
CA GLY A 71 -6.45 -23.68 -5.84
C GLY A 71 -7.48 -22.98 -4.94
N LYS A 72 -7.89 -23.68 -3.88
CA LYS A 72 -8.79 -23.13 -2.87
C LYS A 72 -7.95 -22.50 -1.76
N GLY A 73 -8.17 -21.23 -1.47
CA GLY A 73 -7.53 -20.52 -0.35
C GLY A 73 -8.03 -21.00 1.03
N PRO A 74 -7.71 -20.25 2.11
CA PRO A 74 -7.11 -18.92 2.12
C PRO A 74 -5.64 -18.91 1.73
N PHE A 75 -5.18 -17.80 1.15
CA PHE A 75 -3.78 -17.58 0.81
C PHE A 75 -3.21 -16.43 1.65
N PRO A 76 -1.96 -16.51 2.11
CA PRO A 76 -1.27 -15.33 2.65
C PRO A 76 -1.12 -14.25 1.57
N VAL A 77 -1.20 -12.99 1.96
CA VAL A 77 -1.09 -11.83 1.06
C VAL A 77 0.25 -11.14 1.27
N LEU A 78 0.89 -10.75 0.16
CA LEU A 78 2.07 -9.90 0.12
C LEU A 78 1.78 -8.67 -0.72
N ILE A 79 2.11 -7.49 -0.18
CA ILE A 79 2.09 -6.23 -0.91
C ILE A 79 3.52 -5.90 -1.33
N LEU A 80 3.78 -5.94 -2.63
CA LEU A 80 5.10 -5.67 -3.21
C LEU A 80 5.17 -4.23 -3.72
N ASN A 81 6.08 -3.48 -3.11
CA ASN A 81 6.24 -2.05 -3.28
C ASN A 81 7.49 -1.79 -4.12
N HIS A 82 7.34 -1.14 -5.27
CA HIS A 82 8.45 -0.90 -6.18
C HIS A 82 9.29 0.33 -5.79
N GLY A 83 10.59 0.31 -6.13
CA GLY A 83 11.41 1.53 -6.08
C GLY A 83 11.00 2.57 -7.14
N TYR A 84 11.67 3.71 -7.16
CA TYR A 84 11.36 4.76 -8.14
C TYR A 84 11.60 4.28 -9.59
N ILE A 85 10.62 4.53 -10.45
CA ILE A 85 10.70 4.35 -11.89
C ILE A 85 10.02 5.56 -12.52
N ASN A 86 10.67 6.25 -13.44
CA ASN A 86 10.08 7.44 -14.07
C ASN A 86 8.72 7.09 -14.73
N THR A 87 7.69 7.88 -14.42
CA THR A 87 6.30 7.67 -14.85
C THR A 87 6.14 7.64 -16.37
N LYS A 88 7.01 8.31 -17.14
CA LYS A 88 7.04 8.25 -18.61
C LYS A 88 7.25 6.82 -19.14
N TYR A 89 7.96 5.99 -18.38
CA TYR A 89 8.31 4.63 -18.78
C TYR A 89 7.53 3.57 -17.99
N TYR A 90 6.79 3.96 -16.96
CA TYR A 90 6.09 3.01 -16.10
C TYR A 90 4.81 2.49 -16.76
N THR A 91 4.62 1.18 -16.71
CA THR A 91 3.40 0.49 -17.17
C THR A 91 2.80 -0.30 -16.00
N ASN A 92 1.51 -0.62 -16.07
CA ASN A 92 0.80 -1.34 -15.01
C ASN A 92 1.58 -2.58 -14.50
N GLY A 93 1.83 -2.62 -13.19
CA GLY A 93 2.54 -3.70 -12.50
C GLY A 93 4.04 -3.79 -12.80
N ARG A 94 4.67 -2.71 -13.30
CA ARG A 94 6.12 -2.69 -13.62
C ARG A 94 6.97 -2.67 -12.36
N GLY A 95 8.09 -3.39 -12.41
CA GLY A 95 8.99 -3.61 -11.28
C GLY A 95 8.71 -4.94 -10.59
N LEU A 96 9.72 -5.53 -9.96
CA LEU A 96 9.61 -6.77 -9.17
C LEU A 96 8.97 -7.97 -9.89
N LYS A 97 8.97 -8.03 -11.23
CA LYS A 97 8.28 -9.08 -11.99
C LYS A 97 8.75 -10.49 -11.62
N ARG A 98 10.04 -10.65 -11.31
CA ARG A 98 10.63 -11.92 -10.90
C ARG A 98 10.11 -12.36 -9.53
N GLU A 99 10.07 -11.43 -8.59
CA GLU A 99 9.61 -11.65 -7.21
C GLU A 99 8.10 -11.90 -7.19
N GLN A 100 7.33 -11.15 -7.97
CA GLN A 100 5.89 -11.34 -8.17
C GLN A 100 5.56 -12.77 -8.65
N ASP A 101 6.28 -13.27 -9.66
CA ASP A 101 6.11 -14.63 -10.19
C ASP A 101 6.55 -15.70 -9.19
N TYR A 102 7.72 -15.50 -8.57
CA TYR A 102 8.30 -16.44 -7.61
C TYR A 102 7.37 -16.69 -6.41
N LEU A 103 6.79 -15.63 -5.85
CA LEU A 103 5.92 -15.68 -4.68
C LEU A 103 4.53 -16.20 -5.04
N ALA A 104 3.94 -15.76 -6.16
CA ALA A 104 2.62 -16.23 -6.59
C ALA A 104 2.60 -17.74 -6.86
N LYS A 105 3.67 -18.28 -7.47
CA LYS A 105 3.85 -19.73 -7.67
C LYS A 105 3.94 -20.54 -6.37
N ARG A 106 4.17 -19.89 -5.23
CA ARG A 106 4.31 -20.51 -3.90
C ARG A 106 3.11 -20.30 -3.00
N GLY A 107 1.97 -19.89 -3.57
CA GLY A 107 0.72 -19.79 -2.82
C GLY A 107 0.52 -18.47 -2.10
N TYR A 108 1.30 -17.42 -2.45
CA TYR A 108 1.03 -16.07 -1.97
C TYR A 108 0.17 -15.31 -2.97
N VAL A 109 -0.88 -14.66 -2.48
CA VAL A 109 -1.50 -13.56 -3.23
C VAL A 109 -0.50 -12.41 -3.25
N VAL A 110 -0.15 -11.94 -4.44
CA VAL A 110 0.77 -10.81 -4.61
C VAL A 110 0.00 -9.62 -5.14
N ILE A 111 -0.07 -8.55 -4.36
CA ILE A 111 -0.60 -7.25 -4.77
C ILE A 111 0.59 -6.34 -5.06
N HIS A 112 0.62 -5.73 -6.24
CA HIS A 112 1.64 -4.76 -6.61
C HIS A 112 0.95 -3.48 -7.09
N PRO A 113 0.82 -2.47 -6.22
CA PRO A 113 0.21 -1.19 -6.58
C PRO A 113 1.06 -0.42 -7.59
N ASP A 114 0.40 0.24 -8.53
CA ASP A 114 0.99 1.33 -9.29
C ASP A 114 0.87 2.58 -8.39
N TYR A 115 1.98 3.13 -7.91
CA TYR A 115 1.92 4.30 -7.03
C TYR A 115 1.16 5.47 -7.65
N ARG A 116 0.83 6.48 -6.82
CA ARG A 116 0.26 7.73 -7.31
C ARG A 116 1.08 8.25 -8.49
N ASN A 117 0.41 8.81 -9.48
CA ASN A 117 1.01 9.26 -10.75
C ASN A 117 1.54 8.16 -11.70
N HIS A 118 1.60 6.88 -11.31
CA HIS A 118 2.10 5.79 -12.15
C HIS A 118 0.97 5.04 -12.86
N ALA A 119 1.23 4.61 -14.09
CA ALA A 119 0.27 3.90 -14.94
C ALA A 119 -1.13 4.56 -14.95
N TYR A 120 -2.15 3.84 -14.49
CA TYR A 120 -3.55 4.27 -14.49
C TYR A 120 -4.03 4.77 -13.13
N SER A 121 -3.12 4.92 -12.15
CA SER A 121 -3.41 5.59 -10.89
C SER A 121 -3.60 7.08 -11.12
N ASP A 122 -4.51 7.66 -10.34
CA ASP A 122 -4.84 9.07 -10.41
C ASP A 122 -3.60 9.95 -10.17
N LYS A 123 -3.67 11.16 -10.71
CA LYS A 123 -2.62 12.15 -10.53
C LYS A 123 -2.74 12.83 -9.17
N ASP A 124 -1.61 12.98 -8.50
CA ASP A 124 -1.48 13.67 -7.23
C ASP A 124 -0.40 14.75 -7.34
N PRO A 125 -0.76 16.04 -7.41
CA PRO A 125 0.22 17.13 -7.45
C PRO A 125 1.02 17.24 -6.15
N GLU A 126 0.52 16.69 -5.04
CA GLU A 126 1.17 16.74 -3.71
C GLU A 126 2.00 15.48 -3.40
N HIS A 127 2.31 14.65 -4.41
CA HIS A 127 3.00 13.36 -4.24
C HIS A 127 4.42 13.43 -3.64
N GLN A 128 5.02 14.62 -3.54
CA GLN A 128 6.35 14.83 -2.96
C GLN A 128 6.30 15.15 -1.46
N THR A 129 5.17 15.64 -0.96
CA THR A 129 5.00 16.09 0.43
C THR A 129 4.11 15.15 1.25
N LYS A 130 3.43 14.22 0.59
CA LYS A 130 2.63 13.15 1.19
C LYS A 130 3.29 11.80 0.97
N LEU A 131 2.89 10.81 1.77
CA LEU A 131 3.30 9.43 1.53
C LEU A 131 2.94 9.03 0.09
N HIS A 132 3.97 8.72 -0.69
CA HIS A 132 3.86 8.49 -2.13
C HIS A 132 3.11 7.18 -2.47
N MET A 133 3.29 6.21 -1.59
CA MET A 133 2.58 4.94 -1.58
C MET A 133 1.09 5.15 -1.27
N ALA A 134 0.24 4.36 -1.91
CA ALA A 134 -1.19 4.42 -1.67
C ALA A 134 -1.66 3.31 -0.72
N MET A 135 -2.56 3.67 0.18
CA MET A 135 -3.05 2.78 1.24
C MET A 135 -4.20 1.92 0.73
N LEU A 136 -4.05 0.61 0.92
CA LEU A 136 -5.08 -0.39 0.71
C LEU A 136 -5.45 -0.97 2.08
N LYS A 137 -6.74 -1.04 2.39
CA LYS A 137 -7.28 -1.75 3.55
C LYS A 137 -7.98 -3.00 3.03
N MET A 138 -7.65 -4.15 3.61
CA MET A 138 -8.24 -5.45 3.28
C MET A 138 -9.11 -5.93 4.43
#